data_AF-X1MPF2-F1
#
_entry.id   AF-X1MPF2-F1
#
_cell.length_a   1.000
_cell.length_b   1.000
_cell.length_c   1.000
_cell.angle_alpha   90.00
_cell.angle_beta   90.00
_cell.angle_gamma   90.00
#
_symmetry.space_group_name_H-M   'P 1'
#
loop_
_entity.id
_entity.type
_entity.pdbx_description
1 polymer ?
#
loop_
_entity_poly.entity_id
_entity_poly.type
_entity_poly.pdbx_seq_one_letter_code
_entity_poly.pdbx_strand_id
1 'polypeptide(L)'
;HLILLAKDQTGYRNLIQLTTKAQLEGFYYRPRVDKELLEQHHHGLIALSGCLSGEVPRLILEGRLQEAKPAALWYKQTFGDFYLEIMRHPIPELEQINQGLISMSGELDIPLVATNDVHYVNQKDASAHDLLLCIGTNSSIYDDKRIKMAGEFFYLKSPQEITELFRDIPQALDNTERIAEQCNLELEFGRLYLPEVELPEGKTADQFLADLCYQGLPQYYPQPTAEIKKRLDYELEVIKQTQFANYFLVVWDIISFAKKQNIMFGVRGSAAASLVLHCLGITEVDPIENKLVFERFLNLERQEMPDIDLDFEDGRRDEVIAYVSQKYGQDHVAQIITFGTLGARAAIRDVGRALGMSYSDVDRVARLIPPAPSMSLARALDENSELKNIYDEDAVVHNLVSSARRIEGIARHASTHAAGVVISKEPLTAYVPLQRTSKGDGQGAVMTQFAMEDIAHIGLLKMDLLGLANLTILSKAKEIIYQNRGVDIDLHYI
;
A
#
# COMPACT_ATOMS: atom_id res chain seq x y z
N HIS A 1 -16.78 -16.33 5.92
CA HIS A 1 -16.69 -15.10 5.11
C HIS A 1 -17.86 -14.20 5.47
N LEU A 2 -17.70 -12.90 5.30
CA LEU A 2 -18.73 -11.87 5.50
C LEU A 2 -18.38 -10.73 4.55
N ILE A 3 -19.36 -10.18 3.83
CA ILE A 3 -19.12 -9.02 2.96
C ILE A 3 -19.56 -7.78 3.72
N LEU A 4 -18.69 -6.77 3.76
CA LEU A 4 -18.97 -5.48 4.38
C LEU A 4 -18.78 -4.38 3.35
N LEU A 5 -19.76 -3.50 3.21
CA LEU A 5 -19.74 -2.34 2.31
C LEU A 5 -19.83 -1.06 3.14
N ALA A 6 -19.01 -0.06 2.82
CA ALA A 6 -19.10 1.25 3.47
C ALA A 6 -20.20 2.08 2.81
N LYS A 7 -21.20 2.50 3.59
CA LYS A 7 -22.25 3.42 3.14
C LYS A 7 -21.78 4.86 3.04
N ASP A 8 -20.87 5.24 3.93
CA ASP A 8 -20.46 6.61 4.15
C ASP A 8 -19.03 6.67 4.72
N GLN A 9 -18.57 7.88 5.04
CA GLN A 9 -17.25 8.12 5.63
C GLN A 9 -17.03 7.38 6.97
N THR A 10 -18.09 7.20 7.78
CA THR A 10 -18.02 6.46 9.05
C THR A 10 -17.78 4.98 8.77
N GLY A 11 -18.53 4.42 7.82
CA GLY A 11 -18.33 3.05 7.34
C GLY A 11 -16.91 2.83 6.81
N TYR A 12 -16.41 3.75 5.98
CA TYR A 12 -15.05 3.67 5.44
C TYR A 12 -13.98 3.64 6.54
N ARG A 13 -14.08 4.54 7.54
CA ARG A 13 -13.18 4.55 8.71
C ARG A 13 -13.27 3.24 9.50
N ASN A 14 -14.47 2.71 9.69
CA ASN A 14 -14.66 1.43 10.37
C ASN A 14 -14.06 0.25 9.58
N LEU A 15 -14.16 0.24 8.24
CA LEU A 15 -13.45 -0.74 7.42
C LEU A 15 -11.92 -0.66 7.58
N ILE A 16 -11.36 0.56 7.64
CA ILE A 16 -9.93 0.76 7.91
C ILE A 16 -9.55 0.14 9.27
N GLN A 17 -10.34 0.38 10.31
CA GLN A 17 -10.09 -0.17 11.65
C GLN A 17 -10.18 -1.70 11.65
N LEU A 18 -11.24 -2.27 11.08
CA LEU A 18 -11.45 -3.72 10.99
C LEU A 18 -10.31 -4.39 10.22
N THR A 19 -9.93 -3.87 9.06
CA THR A 19 -8.85 -4.43 8.23
C THR A 19 -7.49 -4.29 8.92
N THR A 20 -7.25 -3.18 9.63
CA THR A 20 -6.02 -2.99 10.40
C THR A 20 -5.94 -3.98 11.57
N LYS A 21 -6.99 -4.07 12.39
CA LYS A 21 -7.03 -4.99 13.53
C LYS A 21 -6.96 -6.46 13.08
N ALA A 22 -7.57 -6.81 11.96
CA ALA A 22 -7.46 -8.14 11.40
C ALA A 22 -6.02 -8.54 11.06
N GLN A 23 -5.21 -7.59 10.57
CA GLN A 23 -3.80 -7.79 10.24
C GLN A 23 -2.87 -7.72 11.46
N LEU A 24 -3.13 -6.79 12.38
CA LEU A 24 -2.26 -6.53 13.52
C LEU A 24 -2.54 -7.44 14.71
N GLU A 25 -3.79 -7.84 14.94
CA GLU A 25 -4.25 -8.58 16.12
C GLU A 25 -4.82 -9.96 15.74
N GLY A 26 -5.63 -10.03 14.69
CA GLY A 26 -6.41 -11.23 14.30
C GLY A 26 -5.71 -12.23 13.36
N PHE A 27 -4.46 -11.97 12.98
CA PHE A 27 -3.78 -12.73 11.94
C PHE A 27 -3.39 -14.15 12.42
N TYR A 28 -3.81 -15.16 11.65
CA TYR A 28 -3.33 -16.54 11.81
C TYR A 28 -2.81 -17.08 10.48
N TYR A 29 -3.62 -17.81 9.72
CA TYR A 29 -3.33 -18.11 8.30
C TYR A 29 -3.82 -17.00 7.35
N ARG A 30 -4.80 -16.23 7.81
CA ARG A 30 -5.43 -15.08 7.15
C ARG A 30 -5.73 -14.03 8.21
N PRO A 31 -5.84 -12.74 7.84
CA PRO A 31 -6.38 -11.72 8.74
C PRO A 31 -7.85 -12.03 9.02
N ARG A 32 -8.26 -11.99 10.30
CA ARG A 32 -9.62 -12.35 10.74
C ARG A 32 -10.18 -11.28 11.67
N VAL A 33 -11.50 -11.15 11.66
CA VAL A 33 -12.26 -10.24 12.51
C VAL A 33 -13.24 -11.05 13.34
N ASP A 34 -13.32 -10.75 14.63
CA ASP A 34 -14.24 -11.39 15.56
C ASP A 34 -15.52 -10.56 15.72
N LYS A 35 -16.60 -11.20 16.19
CA LYS A 35 -17.91 -10.57 16.36
C LYS A 35 -17.89 -9.35 17.29
N GLU A 36 -17.04 -9.37 18.32
CA GLU A 36 -16.82 -8.22 19.21
C GLU A 36 -16.29 -7.00 18.47
N LEU A 37 -15.32 -7.19 17.55
CA LEU A 37 -14.80 -6.09 16.72
C LEU A 37 -15.85 -5.57 15.74
N LEU A 38 -16.69 -6.47 15.19
CA LEU A 38 -17.81 -6.05 14.35
C LEU A 38 -18.82 -5.20 15.15
N GLU A 39 -19.16 -5.59 16.38
CA GLU A 39 -20.02 -4.78 17.27
C GLU A 39 -19.40 -3.41 17.56
N GLN A 40 -18.09 -3.31 17.72
CA GLN A 40 -17.42 -2.03 17.94
C GLN A 40 -17.38 -1.13 16.69
N HIS A 41 -17.31 -1.73 15.49
CA HIS A 41 -17.08 -1.03 14.22
C HIS A 41 -18.18 -1.27 13.18
N HIS A 42 -19.45 -1.39 13.58
CA HIS A 42 -20.57 -1.68 12.65
C HIS A 42 -21.18 -0.43 11.99
N HIS A 43 -21.07 0.74 12.62
CA HIS A 43 -21.75 1.95 12.13
C HIS A 43 -21.30 2.34 10.71
N GLY A 44 -22.26 2.72 9.87
CA GLY A 44 -22.01 3.09 8.48
C GLY A 44 -21.70 1.90 7.55
N LEU A 45 -21.85 0.65 8.01
CA LEU A 45 -21.62 -0.55 7.19
C LEU A 45 -22.93 -1.23 6.77
N ILE A 46 -22.93 -1.81 5.58
CA ILE A 46 -23.91 -2.82 5.12
C ILE A 46 -23.21 -4.17 5.16
N ALA A 47 -23.89 -5.20 5.67
CA ALA A 47 -23.36 -6.55 5.74
C ALA A 47 -24.16 -7.53 4.87
N LEU A 48 -23.46 -8.39 4.11
CA LEU A 48 -24.07 -9.49 3.35
C LEU A 48 -23.61 -10.83 3.91
N SER A 49 -24.50 -11.82 3.95
CA SER A 49 -24.25 -13.13 4.60
C SER A 49 -23.05 -13.92 4.05
N GLY A 50 -22.50 -13.54 2.90
CA GLY A 50 -21.34 -14.14 2.28
C GLY A 50 -21.65 -15.30 1.34
N CYS A 51 -20.60 -15.81 0.70
CA CYS A 51 -20.64 -17.01 -0.14
C CYS A 51 -20.82 -18.30 0.68
N LEU A 52 -20.61 -19.48 0.06
CA LEU A 52 -20.74 -20.79 0.73
C LEU A 52 -19.93 -20.92 2.03
N SER A 53 -18.83 -20.17 2.15
CA SER A 53 -17.97 -20.13 3.35
C SER A 53 -18.45 -19.11 4.41
N GLY A 54 -19.60 -18.48 4.22
CA GLY A 54 -20.26 -17.61 5.19
C GLY A 54 -20.82 -18.38 6.37
N GLU A 55 -20.94 -17.74 7.54
CA GLU A 55 -21.43 -18.41 8.75
C GLU A 55 -22.86 -18.95 8.55
N VAL A 56 -23.76 -18.12 8.04
CA VAL A 56 -25.16 -18.48 7.79
C VAL A 56 -25.30 -19.55 6.68
N PRO A 57 -24.73 -19.37 5.47
CA PRO A 57 -24.72 -20.40 4.43
C PRO A 57 -24.16 -21.75 4.91
N ARG A 58 -23.04 -21.76 5.65
CA ARG A 58 -22.44 -22.99 6.16
C ARG A 58 -23.35 -23.72 7.13
N LEU A 59 -24.00 -23.01 8.05
CA LEU A 59 -24.95 -23.62 9.00
C LEU A 59 -26.16 -24.22 8.28
N ILE A 60 -26.65 -23.60 7.21
CA ILE A 60 -27.73 -24.15 6.37
C ILE A 60 -27.26 -25.44 5.68
N LEU A 61 -26.05 -25.43 5.11
CA LEU A 61 -25.48 -26.60 4.43
C LEU A 61 -25.30 -27.79 5.39
N GLU A 62 -24.89 -27.53 6.63
CA GLU A 62 -24.76 -28.52 7.70
C GLU A 62 -26.11 -29.01 8.27
N GLY A 63 -27.25 -28.50 7.76
CA GLY A 63 -28.59 -28.84 8.27
C GLY A 63 -28.94 -28.20 9.61
N ARG A 64 -28.14 -27.25 10.09
CA ARG A 64 -28.26 -26.58 11.39
C ARG A 64 -29.07 -25.29 11.29
N LEU A 65 -30.25 -25.36 10.67
CA LEU A 65 -31.10 -24.19 10.42
C LEU A 65 -31.50 -23.45 11.71
N GLN A 66 -31.67 -24.17 12.81
CA GLN A 66 -31.99 -23.59 14.13
C GLN A 66 -30.85 -22.72 14.70
N GLU A 67 -29.62 -22.91 14.24
CA GLU A 67 -28.47 -22.08 14.60
C GLU A 67 -28.20 -20.99 13.55
N ALA A 68 -28.53 -21.25 12.28
CA ALA A 68 -28.43 -20.25 11.20
C ALA A 68 -29.33 -19.03 11.46
N LYS A 69 -30.55 -19.25 11.96
CA LYS A 69 -31.52 -18.18 12.27
C LYS A 69 -31.01 -17.18 13.32
N PRO A 70 -30.60 -17.59 14.53
CA PRO A 70 -30.05 -16.66 15.51
C PRO A 70 -28.76 -15.99 15.03
N ALA A 71 -27.92 -16.68 14.24
CA ALA A 71 -26.74 -16.06 13.65
C ALA A 71 -27.12 -14.91 12.68
N ALA A 72 -28.08 -15.12 11.78
CA ALA A 72 -28.59 -14.08 10.87
C ALA A 72 -29.24 -12.92 11.63
N LEU A 73 -29.99 -13.21 12.70
CA LEU A 73 -30.58 -12.17 13.56
C LEU A 73 -29.53 -11.34 14.28
N TRP A 74 -28.42 -11.95 14.74
CA TRP A 74 -27.31 -11.20 15.32
C TRP A 74 -26.75 -10.20 14.31
N TYR A 75 -26.47 -10.62 13.06
CA TYR A 75 -26.01 -9.69 12.02
C TYR A 75 -27.03 -8.58 11.73
N LYS A 76 -28.32 -8.90 11.64
CA LYS A 76 -29.40 -7.91 11.48
C LYS A 76 -29.40 -6.90 12.62
N GLN A 77 -29.26 -7.35 13.87
CA GLN A 77 -29.26 -6.50 15.06
C GLN A 77 -28.01 -5.62 15.14
N THR A 78 -26.85 -6.16 14.78
CA THR A 78 -25.57 -5.44 14.82
C THR A 78 -25.48 -4.39 13.72
N PHE A 79 -25.77 -4.73 12.47
CA PHE A 79 -25.56 -3.81 11.34
C PHE A 79 -26.79 -2.95 11.01
N GLY A 80 -27.99 -3.40 11.35
CA GLY A 80 -29.25 -2.84 10.85
C GLY A 80 -29.47 -3.21 9.38
N ASP A 81 -28.58 -2.75 8.50
CA ASP A 81 -28.60 -3.05 7.07
C ASP A 81 -27.86 -4.36 6.77
N PHE A 82 -28.56 -5.46 7.00
CA PHE A 82 -28.08 -6.82 6.73
C PHE A 82 -28.93 -7.50 5.65
N TYR A 83 -28.26 -8.15 4.70
CA TYR A 83 -28.89 -8.85 3.59
C TYR A 83 -28.44 -10.31 3.53
N LEU A 84 -29.38 -11.20 3.20
CA LEU A 84 -29.06 -12.59 2.88
C LEU A 84 -28.60 -12.66 1.42
N GLU A 85 -27.33 -12.97 1.23
CA GLU A 85 -26.67 -13.01 -0.08
C GLU A 85 -26.98 -14.32 -0.81
N ILE A 86 -27.56 -14.23 -2.00
CA ILE A 86 -27.95 -15.36 -2.83
C ILE A 86 -27.12 -15.40 -4.12
N MET A 87 -26.56 -16.56 -4.43
CA MET A 87 -25.70 -16.78 -5.60
C MET A 87 -26.21 -17.96 -6.42
N ARG A 88 -26.16 -17.86 -7.75
CA ARG A 88 -26.58 -18.94 -8.66
C ARG A 88 -25.45 -19.37 -9.57
N HIS A 89 -24.75 -20.40 -9.12
CA HIS A 89 -23.76 -21.16 -9.87
C HIS A 89 -24.19 -22.63 -9.94
N PRO A 90 -23.72 -23.42 -10.93
CA PRO A 90 -24.02 -24.84 -11.02
C PRO A 90 -23.21 -25.66 -9.98
N ILE A 91 -23.42 -25.35 -8.71
CA ILE A 91 -22.80 -25.96 -7.54
C ILE A 91 -23.93 -26.57 -6.71
N PRO A 92 -23.99 -27.90 -6.53
CA PRO A 92 -25.12 -28.57 -5.88
C PRO A 92 -25.47 -28.01 -4.48
N GLU A 93 -24.46 -27.64 -3.71
CA GLU A 93 -24.59 -27.10 -2.36
C GLU A 93 -25.34 -25.77 -2.32
N LEU A 94 -25.25 -24.97 -3.39
CA LEU A 94 -25.94 -23.67 -3.46
C LEU A 94 -27.46 -23.82 -3.52
N GLU A 95 -27.99 -24.91 -4.09
CA GLU A 95 -29.44 -25.09 -4.15
C GLU A 95 -30.03 -25.22 -2.74
N GLN A 96 -29.41 -26.05 -1.89
CA GLN A 96 -29.79 -26.19 -0.49
C GLN A 96 -29.63 -24.88 0.29
N ILE A 97 -28.50 -24.18 0.09
CA ILE A 97 -28.24 -22.90 0.74
C ILE A 97 -29.29 -21.86 0.35
N ASN A 98 -29.55 -21.70 -0.95
CA ASN A 98 -30.48 -20.72 -1.49
C ASN A 98 -31.91 -20.97 -0.99
N GLN A 99 -32.37 -22.21 -0.97
CA GLN A 99 -33.68 -22.56 -0.40
C GLN A 99 -33.79 -22.19 1.08
N GLY A 100 -32.73 -22.48 1.86
CA GLY A 100 -32.67 -22.09 3.27
C GLY A 100 -32.68 -20.58 3.46
N LEU A 101 -31.90 -19.83 2.68
CA LEU A 101 -31.85 -18.37 2.72
C LEU A 101 -33.19 -17.73 2.34
N ILE A 102 -33.87 -18.24 1.31
CA ILE A 102 -35.21 -17.76 0.89
C ILE A 102 -36.23 -17.99 2.00
N SER A 103 -36.23 -19.18 2.62
CA SER A 103 -37.12 -19.46 3.77
C SER A 103 -36.81 -18.52 4.94
N MET A 104 -35.54 -18.36 5.29
CA MET A 104 -35.11 -17.47 6.36
C MET A 104 -35.44 -16.00 6.10
N SER A 105 -35.36 -15.56 4.83
CA SER A 105 -35.71 -14.20 4.43
C SER A 105 -37.15 -13.85 4.82
N GLY A 106 -38.11 -14.73 4.49
CA GLY A 106 -39.51 -14.53 4.85
C GLY A 106 -39.81 -14.66 6.35
N GLU A 107 -39.12 -15.57 7.04
CA GLU A 107 -39.34 -15.80 8.48
C GLU A 107 -38.73 -14.71 9.38
N LEU A 108 -37.55 -14.19 9.02
CA LEU A 108 -36.78 -13.24 9.82
C LEU A 108 -36.93 -11.79 9.33
N ASP A 109 -37.67 -11.59 8.25
CA ASP A 109 -37.84 -10.31 7.56
C ASP A 109 -36.47 -9.69 7.20
N ILE A 110 -35.59 -10.50 6.62
CA ILE A 110 -34.26 -10.08 6.16
C ILE A 110 -34.26 -10.09 4.63
N PRO A 111 -33.97 -8.97 3.95
CA PRO A 111 -34.00 -8.91 2.50
C PRO A 111 -32.92 -9.78 1.84
N LEU A 112 -33.24 -10.34 0.68
CA LEU A 112 -32.28 -11.06 -0.18
C LEU A 112 -31.52 -10.07 -1.08
N VAL A 113 -30.26 -10.37 -1.40
CA VAL A 113 -29.49 -9.64 -2.41
C VAL A 113 -28.76 -10.61 -3.32
N ALA A 114 -28.82 -10.38 -4.64
CA ALA A 114 -28.15 -11.22 -5.62
C ALA A 114 -26.70 -10.77 -5.85
N THR A 115 -25.77 -11.72 -5.85
CA THR A 115 -24.36 -11.49 -6.21
C THR A 115 -23.81 -12.66 -7.02
N ASN A 116 -22.59 -12.53 -7.55
CA ASN A 116 -21.94 -13.55 -8.39
C ASN A 116 -20.47 -13.86 -7.99
N ASP A 117 -20.02 -13.36 -6.83
CA ASP A 117 -18.67 -13.58 -6.27
C ASP A 117 -17.55 -13.47 -7.33
N VAL A 118 -17.48 -12.31 -7.98
CA VAL A 118 -16.67 -12.10 -9.19
C VAL A 118 -15.17 -12.13 -8.87
N HIS A 119 -14.40 -12.96 -9.59
CA HIS A 119 -12.94 -13.10 -9.46
C HIS A 119 -12.16 -12.72 -10.73
N TYR A 120 -12.84 -12.63 -11.88
CA TYR A 120 -12.25 -12.25 -13.17
C TYR A 120 -13.26 -11.49 -14.03
N VAL A 121 -12.80 -10.77 -15.05
CA VAL A 121 -13.68 -9.89 -15.84
C VAL A 121 -14.53 -10.68 -16.83
N ASN A 122 -13.91 -11.49 -17.70
CA ASN A 122 -14.61 -12.25 -18.74
C ASN A 122 -14.57 -13.74 -18.46
N GLN A 123 -15.56 -14.49 -18.95
CA GLN A 123 -15.61 -15.95 -18.83
C GLN A 123 -14.32 -16.64 -19.33
N LYS A 124 -13.77 -16.18 -20.46
CA LYS A 124 -12.52 -16.71 -21.07
C LYS A 124 -11.26 -16.52 -20.21
N ASP A 125 -11.34 -15.72 -19.14
CA ASP A 125 -10.22 -15.43 -18.24
C ASP A 125 -10.12 -16.48 -17.10
N ALA A 126 -11.09 -17.41 -17.01
CA ALA A 126 -11.10 -18.47 -16.02
C ALA A 126 -9.82 -19.32 -16.01
N SER A 127 -9.25 -19.65 -17.19
CA SER A 127 -8.00 -20.39 -17.29
C SER A 127 -6.79 -19.59 -16.78
N ALA A 128 -6.76 -18.28 -17.00
CA ALA A 128 -5.70 -17.41 -16.48
C ALA A 128 -5.81 -17.27 -14.95
N HIS A 129 -7.03 -17.17 -14.42
CA HIS A 129 -7.26 -17.19 -12.98
C HIS A 129 -6.84 -18.52 -12.34
N ASP A 130 -7.13 -19.65 -13.00
CA ASP A 130 -6.72 -20.97 -12.52
C ASP A 130 -5.19 -21.12 -12.44
N LEU A 131 -4.49 -20.60 -13.44
CA LEU A 131 -3.03 -20.50 -13.42
C LEU A 131 -2.53 -19.60 -12.29
N LEU A 132 -3.18 -18.45 -12.05
CA LEU A 132 -2.83 -17.54 -10.96
C LEU A 132 -2.96 -18.22 -9.59
N LEU A 133 -4.04 -18.99 -9.38
CA LEU A 133 -4.20 -19.81 -8.18
C LEU A 133 -3.05 -20.80 -8.02
N CYS A 134 -2.72 -21.56 -9.08
CA CYS A 134 -1.61 -22.52 -9.06
C CYS A 134 -0.26 -21.84 -8.76
N ILE A 135 -0.02 -20.65 -9.29
CA ILE A 135 1.18 -19.86 -9.01
C ILE A 135 1.23 -19.47 -7.53
N GLY A 136 0.11 -19.01 -6.96
CA GLY A 136 0.00 -18.58 -5.57
C GLY A 136 0.09 -19.72 -4.55
N THR A 137 -0.43 -20.90 -4.89
CA THR A 137 -0.37 -22.11 -4.04
C THR A 137 0.85 -22.97 -4.30
N ASN A 138 1.72 -22.57 -5.22
CA ASN A 138 2.89 -23.32 -5.66
C ASN A 138 2.55 -24.76 -6.11
N SER A 139 1.45 -24.91 -6.85
CA SER A 139 0.96 -26.18 -7.41
C SER A 139 0.97 -26.15 -8.95
N SER A 140 0.68 -27.28 -9.58
CA SER A 140 0.51 -27.38 -11.04
C SER A 140 -0.95 -27.56 -11.41
N ILE A 141 -1.34 -27.18 -12.63
CA ILE A 141 -2.67 -27.45 -13.21
C ILE A 141 -3.00 -28.96 -13.27
N TYR A 142 -1.96 -29.81 -13.28
CA TYR A 142 -2.09 -31.27 -13.31
C TYR A 142 -2.23 -31.91 -11.92
N ASP A 143 -2.13 -31.13 -10.84
CA ASP A 143 -2.34 -31.65 -9.48
C ASP A 143 -3.85 -31.72 -9.17
N ASP A 144 -4.38 -32.92 -8.95
CA ASP A 144 -5.80 -33.14 -8.66
C ASP A 144 -6.26 -32.46 -7.35
N LYS A 145 -5.34 -32.25 -6.39
CA LYS A 145 -5.63 -31.65 -5.08
C LYS A 145 -5.42 -30.14 -5.06
N ARG A 146 -5.06 -29.53 -6.19
CA ARG A 146 -4.86 -28.09 -6.29
C ARG A 146 -6.14 -27.32 -5.95
N ILE A 147 -5.95 -26.11 -5.42
CA ILE A 147 -7.05 -25.18 -5.24
C ILE A 147 -7.55 -24.74 -6.62
N LYS A 148 -8.84 -24.92 -6.88
CA LYS A 148 -9.51 -24.50 -8.11
C LYS A 148 -10.91 -24.00 -7.81
N MET A 149 -11.39 -23.08 -8.63
CA MET A 149 -12.79 -22.65 -8.58
C MET A 149 -13.70 -23.75 -9.14
N ALA A 150 -14.96 -23.76 -8.70
CA ALA A 150 -15.97 -24.72 -9.12
C ALA A 150 -16.53 -24.42 -10.53
N GLY A 151 -15.64 -24.21 -11.51
CA GLY A 151 -15.95 -23.90 -12.91
C GLY A 151 -15.66 -22.47 -13.33
N GLU A 152 -16.20 -22.09 -14.50
CA GLU A 152 -15.89 -20.86 -15.23
C GLU A 152 -17.00 -19.78 -15.10
N PHE A 153 -17.61 -19.67 -13.91
CA PHE A 153 -18.83 -18.87 -13.71
C PHE A 153 -18.65 -17.62 -12.82
N PHE A 154 -17.43 -17.38 -12.34
CA PHE A 154 -17.07 -16.28 -11.42
C PHE A 154 -16.59 -15.03 -12.18
N TYR A 155 -17.19 -14.76 -13.35
CA TYR A 155 -16.93 -13.57 -14.15
C TYR A 155 -17.95 -12.46 -13.88
N LEU A 156 -17.66 -11.24 -14.37
CA LEU A 156 -18.62 -10.14 -14.32
C LEU A 156 -19.71 -10.35 -15.37
N LYS A 157 -20.82 -10.97 -14.95
CA LYS A 157 -21.99 -11.22 -15.80
C LYS A 157 -22.69 -9.92 -16.20
N SER A 158 -23.27 -9.93 -17.39
CA SER A 158 -24.12 -8.86 -17.88
C SER A 158 -25.44 -8.78 -17.10
N PRO A 159 -26.12 -7.61 -17.09
CA PRO A 159 -27.44 -7.47 -16.49
C PRO A 159 -28.46 -8.47 -17.04
N GLN A 160 -28.39 -8.79 -18.33
CA GLN A 160 -29.29 -9.75 -18.98
C GLN A 160 -29.09 -11.18 -18.43
N GLU A 161 -27.85 -11.62 -18.29
CA GLU A 161 -27.53 -12.95 -17.73
C GLU A 161 -28.00 -13.06 -16.28
N ILE A 162 -27.75 -12.04 -15.46
CA ILE A 162 -28.17 -12.03 -14.05
C ILE A 162 -29.70 -11.96 -13.92
N THR A 163 -30.38 -11.16 -14.76
CA THR A 163 -31.85 -11.07 -14.78
C THR A 163 -32.48 -12.42 -15.13
N GLU A 164 -31.91 -13.13 -16.09
CA GLU A 164 -32.37 -14.47 -16.45
C GLU A 164 -32.21 -15.44 -15.27
N LEU A 165 -31.04 -15.40 -14.61
CA LEU A 165 -30.73 -16.27 -13.47
C LEU A 165 -31.64 -16.03 -12.27
N PHE A 166 -32.14 -14.82 -12.05
CA PHE A 166 -32.95 -14.46 -10.87
C PHE A 166 -34.39 -14.06 -11.22
N ARG A 167 -34.92 -14.53 -12.36
CA ARG A 167 -36.28 -14.17 -12.84
C ARG A 167 -37.39 -14.47 -11.83
N ASP A 168 -37.23 -15.49 -11.01
CA ASP A 168 -38.16 -15.90 -9.94
C ASP A 168 -38.06 -15.04 -8.67
N ILE A 169 -36.96 -14.29 -8.48
CA ILE A 169 -36.70 -13.45 -7.30
C ILE A 169 -36.17 -12.08 -7.74
N PRO A 170 -36.96 -11.28 -8.49
CA PRO A 170 -36.51 -9.98 -9.02
C PRO A 170 -36.15 -9.00 -7.89
N GLN A 171 -36.82 -9.09 -6.74
CA GLN A 171 -36.53 -8.31 -5.54
C GLN A 171 -35.06 -8.42 -5.05
N ALA A 172 -34.38 -9.54 -5.32
CA ALA A 172 -32.97 -9.69 -4.97
C ALA A 172 -32.06 -8.82 -5.86
N LEU A 173 -32.48 -8.54 -7.10
CA LEU A 173 -31.83 -7.61 -8.02
C LEU A 173 -32.13 -6.17 -7.64
N ASP A 174 -33.39 -5.84 -7.33
CA ASP A 174 -33.79 -4.50 -6.89
C ASP A 174 -32.99 -4.06 -5.65
N ASN A 175 -32.71 -4.99 -4.74
CA ASN A 175 -31.90 -4.71 -3.55
C ASN A 175 -30.42 -4.42 -3.88
N THR A 176 -29.88 -4.89 -5.02
CA THR A 176 -28.52 -4.52 -5.45
C THR A 176 -28.42 -3.04 -5.79
N GLU A 177 -29.41 -2.50 -6.51
CA GLU A 177 -29.50 -1.07 -6.82
C GLU A 177 -29.73 -0.26 -5.54
N ARG A 178 -30.64 -0.69 -4.66
CA ARG A 178 -30.88 -0.01 -3.37
C ARG A 178 -29.62 0.06 -2.51
N ILE A 179 -28.83 -1.01 -2.44
CA ILE A 179 -27.56 -1.02 -1.70
C ILE A 179 -26.58 -0.05 -2.36
N ALA A 180 -26.48 -0.03 -3.69
CA ALA A 180 -25.62 0.89 -4.41
C ALA A 180 -26.01 2.36 -4.17
N GLU A 181 -27.30 2.68 -4.14
CA GLU A 181 -27.83 4.02 -3.83
C GLU A 181 -27.57 4.46 -2.39
N GLN A 182 -27.52 3.51 -1.44
CA GLN A 182 -27.17 3.79 -0.04
C GLN A 182 -25.68 4.08 0.18
N CYS A 183 -24.82 3.63 -0.74
CA CYS A 183 -23.38 3.81 -0.66
C CYS A 183 -22.95 5.16 -1.26
N ASN A 184 -22.88 6.19 -0.41
CA ASN A 184 -22.40 7.52 -0.75
C ASN A 184 -21.13 7.88 0.05
N LEU A 185 -19.97 7.44 -0.46
CA LEU A 185 -18.66 7.75 0.08
C LEU A 185 -17.95 8.78 -0.81
N GLU A 186 -17.67 9.95 -0.26
CA GLU A 186 -16.87 10.99 -0.92
C GLU A 186 -15.49 11.07 -0.26
N LEU A 187 -14.45 10.79 -1.05
CA LEU A 187 -13.06 10.93 -0.62
C LEU A 187 -12.50 12.28 -1.07
N GLU A 188 -12.02 13.07 -0.11
CA GLU A 188 -11.39 14.36 -0.40
C GLU A 188 -9.89 14.16 -0.71
N PHE A 189 -9.48 14.56 -1.91
CA PHE A 189 -8.08 14.52 -2.34
C PHE A 189 -7.48 15.93 -2.39
N GLY A 190 -6.16 16.04 -2.19
CA GLY A 190 -5.42 17.31 -2.30
C GLY A 190 -5.36 18.16 -1.02
N ARG A 191 -5.93 17.71 0.10
CA ARG A 191 -5.59 18.27 1.42
C ARG A 191 -4.27 17.69 1.89
N LEU A 192 -3.48 18.47 2.63
CA LEU A 192 -2.21 18.01 3.18
C LEU A 192 -2.31 17.83 4.70
N TYR A 193 -1.99 16.64 5.16
CA TYR A 193 -1.99 16.26 6.57
C TYR A 193 -0.54 16.21 7.06
N LEU A 194 0.02 17.39 7.33
CA LEU A 194 1.39 17.50 7.81
C LEU A 194 1.47 17.13 9.30
N PRO A 195 2.50 16.38 9.72
CA PRO A 195 2.79 16.16 11.14
C PRO A 195 3.14 17.47 11.84
N GLU A 196 2.94 17.51 13.15
CA GLU A 196 3.33 18.64 14.01
C GLU A 196 4.54 18.27 14.86
N VAL A 197 5.44 19.24 15.06
CA VAL A 197 6.58 19.11 15.98
C VAL A 197 6.22 19.80 17.29
N GLU A 198 6.74 19.30 18.41
CA GLU A 198 6.63 20.00 19.69
C GLU A 198 7.29 21.39 19.60
N LEU A 199 6.49 22.44 19.72
CA LEU A 199 6.93 23.82 19.65
C LEU A 199 7.17 24.40 21.06
N PRO A 200 8.16 25.29 21.24
CA PRO A 200 8.29 26.07 22.48
C PRO A 200 7.04 26.91 22.76
N GLU A 201 6.70 27.10 24.05
CA GLU A 201 5.50 27.86 24.45
C GLU A 201 5.45 29.25 23.77
N GLY A 202 4.32 29.53 23.13
CA GLY A 202 4.02 30.83 22.51
C GLY A 202 4.64 31.09 21.14
N LYS A 203 5.32 30.11 20.52
CA LYS A 203 5.88 30.24 19.16
C LYS A 203 5.06 29.49 18.12
N THR A 204 4.95 30.07 16.92
CA THR A 204 4.43 29.35 15.74
C THR A 204 5.55 28.54 15.07
N ALA A 205 5.18 27.56 14.24
CA ALA A 205 6.15 26.77 13.47
C ALA A 205 7.05 27.65 12.59
N ASP A 206 6.47 28.66 11.93
CA ASP A 206 7.23 29.60 11.08
C ASP A 206 8.25 30.42 11.89
N GLN A 207 7.85 30.90 13.08
CA GLN A 207 8.73 31.66 13.96
C GLN A 207 9.87 30.79 14.50
N PHE A 208 9.56 29.56 14.90
CA PHE A 208 10.55 28.63 15.39
C PHE A 208 11.56 28.23 14.29
N LEU A 209 11.07 27.97 13.07
CA LEU A 209 11.92 27.71 11.91
C LEU A 209 12.85 28.90 11.62
N ALA A 210 12.32 30.12 11.59
CA ALA A 210 13.11 31.33 11.35
C ALA A 210 14.19 31.52 12.43
N ASP A 211 13.85 31.33 13.71
CA ASP A 211 14.80 31.43 14.82
C ASP A 211 15.96 30.43 14.67
N LEU A 212 15.66 29.17 14.32
CA LEU A 212 16.68 28.16 14.07
C LEU A 212 17.59 28.55 12.90
N CYS A 213 17.03 29.06 11.81
CA CYS A 213 17.82 29.50 10.66
C CYS A 213 18.73 30.69 11.00
N TYR A 214 18.24 31.70 11.73
CA TYR A 214 19.08 32.84 12.13
C TYR A 214 20.14 32.46 13.16
N GLN A 215 19.91 31.43 13.99
CA GLN A 215 20.91 30.89 14.90
C GLN A 215 22.00 30.08 14.17
N GLY A 216 21.62 29.34 13.12
CA GLY A 216 22.55 28.57 12.30
C GLY A 216 23.33 29.40 11.28
N LEU A 217 22.76 30.52 10.80
CA LEU A 217 23.37 31.36 9.76
C LEU A 217 24.82 31.81 10.08
N PRO A 218 25.18 32.25 11.30
CA PRO A 218 26.54 32.65 11.63
C PRO A 218 27.56 31.50 11.63
N GLN A 219 27.11 30.25 11.75
CA GLN A 219 27.99 29.07 11.72
C GLN A 219 28.56 28.83 10.33
N TYR A 220 27.72 29.00 9.30
CA TYR A 220 28.09 28.82 7.90
C TYR A 220 28.60 30.13 7.26
N TYR A 221 28.03 31.26 7.66
CA TYR A 221 28.42 32.59 7.18
C TYR A 221 28.76 33.52 8.36
N PRO A 222 30.02 33.55 8.81
CA PRO A 222 30.45 34.43 9.91
C PRO A 222 30.21 35.93 9.63
N GLN A 223 30.24 36.32 8.35
CA GLN A 223 29.85 37.66 7.89
C GLN A 223 28.85 37.56 6.73
N PRO A 224 27.55 37.38 7.03
CA PRO A 224 26.54 37.20 5.99
C PRO A 224 26.35 38.51 5.22
N THR A 225 26.54 38.47 3.90
CA THR A 225 26.27 39.60 3.01
C THR A 225 24.78 39.94 2.99
N ALA A 226 24.43 41.15 2.52
CA ALA A 226 23.03 41.55 2.36
C ALA A 226 22.26 40.61 1.40
N GLU A 227 22.95 40.02 0.44
CA GLU A 227 22.38 39.05 -0.51
C GLU A 227 21.96 37.74 0.17
N ILE A 228 22.80 37.20 1.05
CA ILE A 228 22.52 35.96 1.80
C ILE A 228 21.31 36.17 2.73
N LYS A 229 21.27 37.28 3.46
CA LYS A 229 20.11 37.60 4.32
C LYS A 229 18.82 37.73 3.52
N LYS A 230 18.88 38.45 2.39
CA LYS A 230 17.73 38.63 1.50
C LYS A 230 17.25 37.30 0.91
N ARG A 231 18.17 36.38 0.58
CA ARG A 231 17.81 35.04 0.11
C ARG A 231 17.14 34.22 1.22
N LEU A 232 17.69 34.25 2.44
CA LEU A 232 17.10 33.54 3.57
C LEU A 232 15.69 34.04 3.88
N ASP A 233 15.49 35.35 3.93
CA ASP A 233 14.18 35.97 4.20
C ASP A 233 13.16 35.61 3.11
N TYR A 234 13.60 35.56 1.85
CA TYR A 234 12.75 35.13 0.73
C TYR A 234 12.35 33.65 0.85
N GLU A 235 13.28 32.74 1.13
CA GLU A 235 12.97 31.31 1.30
C GLU A 235 12.02 31.08 2.48
N LEU A 236 12.24 31.76 3.62
CA LEU A 236 11.36 31.67 4.79
C LEU A 236 9.94 32.18 4.48
N GLU A 237 9.81 33.27 3.73
CA GLU A 237 8.50 33.80 3.33
C GLU A 237 7.79 32.85 2.36
N VAL A 238 8.50 32.23 1.41
CA VAL A 238 7.93 31.22 0.52
C VAL A 238 7.42 30.02 1.32
N ILE A 239 8.22 29.48 2.25
CA ILE A 239 7.84 28.33 3.10
C ILE A 239 6.61 28.64 3.95
N LYS A 240 6.51 29.86 4.46
CA LYS A 240 5.36 30.34 5.23
C LYS A 240 4.11 30.42 4.37
N GLN A 241 4.21 30.95 3.14
CA GLN A 241 3.10 31.02 2.20
C GLN A 241 2.61 29.64 1.75
N THR A 242 3.51 28.67 1.61
CA THR A 242 3.18 27.28 1.27
C THR A 242 2.78 26.43 2.48
N GLN A 243 2.84 26.98 3.70
CA GLN A 243 2.51 26.29 4.96
C GLN A 243 3.34 25.03 5.24
N PHE A 244 4.60 24.99 4.77
CA PHE A 244 5.48 23.83 4.93
C PHE A 244 6.44 23.91 6.12
N ALA A 245 6.30 24.91 7.00
CA ALA A 245 7.21 25.07 8.13
C ALA A 245 7.31 23.82 9.02
N ASN A 246 6.20 23.15 9.30
CA ASN A 246 6.17 21.89 10.06
C ASN A 246 6.98 20.78 9.38
N TYR A 247 6.92 20.67 8.06
CA TYR A 247 7.68 19.67 7.32
C TYR A 247 9.20 19.85 7.50
N PHE A 248 9.69 21.10 7.37
CA PHE A 248 11.09 21.42 7.60
C PHE A 248 11.53 21.14 9.04
N LEU A 249 10.66 21.40 10.02
CA LEU A 249 10.95 21.11 11.42
C LEU A 249 11.03 19.61 11.70
N VAL A 250 10.19 18.78 11.08
CA VAL A 250 10.27 17.32 11.20
C VAL A 250 11.61 16.81 10.64
N VAL A 251 11.99 17.29 9.46
CA VAL A 251 13.26 16.94 8.82
C VAL A 251 14.45 17.37 9.69
N TRP A 252 14.42 18.61 10.19
CA TRP A 252 15.44 19.14 11.11
C TRP A 252 15.58 18.27 12.36
N ASP A 253 14.47 17.82 12.93
CA ASP A 253 14.48 17.00 14.13
C ASP A 253 15.12 15.62 13.90
N ILE A 254 14.78 14.98 12.78
CA ILE A 254 15.36 13.69 12.36
C ILE A 254 16.87 13.82 12.17
N ILE A 255 17.32 14.85 11.46
CA ILE A 255 18.74 15.10 11.23
C ILE A 255 19.47 15.48 12.53
N SER A 256 18.83 16.25 13.40
CA SER A 256 19.38 16.60 14.71
C SER A 256 19.62 15.36 15.58
N PHE A 257 18.72 14.37 15.51
CA PHE A 257 18.93 13.07 16.16
C PHE A 257 20.10 12.30 15.51
N ALA A 258 20.15 12.22 14.18
CA ALA A 258 21.23 11.54 13.46
C ALA A 258 22.61 12.13 13.83
N LYS A 259 22.73 13.47 13.86
CA LYS A 259 23.94 14.18 14.31
C LYS A 259 24.32 13.81 15.76
N LYS A 260 23.37 13.80 16.69
CA LYS A 260 23.62 13.45 18.11
C LYS A 260 24.08 12.02 18.29
N GLN A 261 23.58 11.08 17.47
CA GLN A 261 23.96 9.67 17.50
C GLN A 261 25.16 9.33 16.60
N ASN A 262 25.82 10.34 16.03
CA ASN A 262 26.92 10.20 15.08
C ASN A 262 26.56 9.24 13.92
N ILE A 263 25.33 9.32 13.41
CA ILE A 263 24.90 8.61 12.21
C ILE A 263 25.23 9.50 11.02
N MET A 264 26.05 8.99 10.09
CA MET A 264 26.29 9.69 8.84
C MET A 264 25.01 9.76 8.01
N PHE A 265 24.75 10.94 7.46
CA PHE A 265 23.60 11.19 6.62
C PHE A 265 24.01 12.04 5.40
N GLY A 266 23.15 12.04 4.39
CA GLY A 266 23.26 12.88 3.21
C GLY A 266 21.87 13.32 2.73
N VAL A 267 21.82 14.36 1.92
CA VAL A 267 20.58 14.86 1.32
C VAL A 267 20.72 14.86 -0.19
N ARG A 268 19.69 14.41 -0.89
CA ARG A 268 19.66 14.36 -2.36
C ARG A 268 18.59 15.27 -2.95
N GLY A 269 18.65 15.38 -4.27
CA GLY A 269 17.64 16.06 -5.06
C GLY A 269 17.74 17.57 -4.96
N SER A 270 16.60 18.23 -5.19
CA SER A 270 16.49 19.68 -5.20
C SER A 270 16.62 20.30 -3.81
N ALA A 271 16.46 19.52 -2.73
CA ALA A 271 16.60 19.99 -1.34
C ALA A 271 17.96 20.65 -1.07
N ALA A 272 19.04 20.22 -1.73
CA ALA A 272 20.36 20.84 -1.61
C ALA A 272 20.40 22.33 -2.07
N ALA A 273 19.39 22.79 -2.82
CA ALA A 273 19.31 24.17 -3.30
C ALA A 273 18.74 25.18 -2.29
N SER A 274 18.32 24.74 -1.10
CA SER A 274 17.74 25.61 -0.08
C SER A 274 18.78 26.09 0.94
N LEU A 275 18.86 27.42 1.10
CA LEU A 275 19.65 28.06 2.15
C LEU A 275 19.06 27.81 3.53
N VAL A 276 17.73 27.69 3.64
CA VAL A 276 17.05 27.30 4.91
C VAL A 276 17.54 25.94 5.38
N LEU A 277 17.56 24.92 4.51
CA LEU A 277 18.08 23.59 4.84
C LEU A 277 19.57 23.61 5.19
N HIS A 278 20.36 24.47 4.53
CA HIS A 278 21.77 24.65 4.86
C HIS A 278 21.95 25.24 6.26
N CYS A 279 21.22 26.30 6.61
CA CYS A 279 21.29 26.94 7.92
C CYS A 279 20.83 26.00 9.06
N LEU A 280 19.90 25.09 8.79
CA LEU A 280 19.46 24.05 9.73
C LEU A 280 20.48 22.91 9.88
N GLY A 281 21.55 22.91 9.08
CA GLY A 281 22.54 21.85 9.00
C GLY A 281 21.98 20.54 8.44
N ILE A 282 20.92 20.62 7.62
CA ILE A 282 20.35 19.46 6.92
C ILE A 282 21.14 19.18 5.64
N THR A 283 21.57 20.20 4.91
CA THR A 283 22.50 20.06 3.78
C THR A 283 23.82 20.75 4.09
N GLU A 284 24.92 20.10 3.74
CA GLU A 284 26.27 20.67 3.86
C GLU A 284 26.70 21.42 2.59
N VAL A 285 25.91 21.32 1.50
CA VAL A 285 26.18 22.02 0.24
C VAL A 285 25.74 23.48 0.36
N ASP A 286 26.68 24.42 0.14
CA ASP A 286 26.37 25.85 0.05
C ASP A 286 25.64 26.14 -1.28
N PRO A 287 24.36 26.55 -1.26
CA PRO A 287 23.60 26.81 -2.47
C PRO A 287 24.01 28.11 -3.19
N ILE A 288 24.57 29.08 -2.47
CA ILE A 288 25.02 30.36 -3.04
C ILE A 288 26.33 30.15 -3.79
N GLU A 289 27.30 29.47 -3.19
CA GLU A 289 28.59 29.17 -3.83
C GLU A 289 28.39 28.33 -5.10
N ASN A 290 27.51 27.33 -5.03
CA ASN A 290 27.21 26.42 -6.13
C ASN A 290 26.15 26.95 -7.12
N LYS A 291 25.66 28.19 -6.92
CA LYS A 291 24.65 28.85 -7.77
C LYS A 291 23.38 28.01 -7.97
N LEU A 292 22.93 27.35 -6.91
CA LEU A 292 21.72 26.55 -6.90
C LEU A 292 20.47 27.42 -6.78
N VAL A 293 19.42 27.03 -7.50
CA VAL A 293 18.18 27.79 -7.65
C VAL A 293 17.11 27.18 -6.75
N PHE A 294 16.65 27.93 -5.73
CA PHE A 294 15.66 27.48 -4.75
C PHE A 294 14.30 27.16 -5.39
N GLU A 295 13.93 27.87 -6.44
CA GLU A 295 12.67 27.67 -7.17
C GLU A 295 12.58 26.29 -7.84
N ARG A 296 13.70 25.55 -7.96
CA ARG A 296 13.70 24.15 -8.37
C ARG A 296 13.28 23.19 -7.26
N PHE A 297 13.38 23.62 -6.01
CA PHE A 297 12.98 22.86 -4.84
C PHE A 297 11.56 23.21 -4.43
N LEU A 298 11.26 24.50 -4.25
CA LEU A 298 9.95 24.97 -3.83
C LEU A 298 9.55 26.19 -4.66
N ASN A 299 8.39 26.13 -5.29
CA ASN A 299 7.88 27.19 -6.16
C ASN A 299 6.46 27.59 -5.73
N LEU A 300 6.21 28.89 -5.54
CA LEU A 300 4.89 29.40 -5.18
C LEU A 300 3.82 29.13 -6.25
N GLU A 301 4.21 29.08 -7.53
CA GLU A 301 3.28 28.83 -8.64
C GLU A 301 2.85 27.35 -8.74
N ARG A 302 3.59 26.44 -8.07
CA ARG A 302 3.29 25.02 -8.00
C ARG A 302 3.22 24.59 -6.54
N GLN A 303 2.02 24.52 -5.98
CA GLN A 303 1.78 23.96 -4.64
C GLN A 303 1.94 22.43 -4.64
N GLU A 304 3.06 21.93 -5.15
CA GLU A 304 3.48 20.55 -5.02
C GLU A 304 4.25 20.39 -3.71
N MET A 305 4.10 19.22 -3.08
CA MET A 305 4.83 18.91 -1.85
C MET A 305 6.33 18.80 -2.15
N PRO A 306 7.21 19.52 -1.43
CA PRO A 306 8.65 19.37 -1.60
C PRO A 306 9.09 17.99 -1.10
N ASP A 307 9.92 17.31 -1.89
CA ASP A 307 10.49 16.00 -1.54
C ASP A 307 11.91 16.18 -1.01
N ILE A 308 12.14 15.85 0.27
CA ILE A 308 13.45 15.83 0.90
C ILE A 308 13.86 14.39 1.14
N ASP A 309 14.69 13.88 0.24
CA ASP A 309 15.26 12.54 0.33
C ASP A 309 16.47 12.54 1.27
N LEU A 310 16.38 11.75 2.34
CA LEU A 310 17.43 11.62 3.34
C LEU A 310 18.12 10.25 3.21
N ASP A 311 19.43 10.28 3.02
CA ASP A 311 20.28 9.08 3.03
C ASP A 311 20.91 8.92 4.41
N PHE A 312 20.96 7.68 4.91
CA PHE A 312 21.63 7.30 6.14
C PHE A 312 22.55 6.10 5.90
N GLU A 313 23.41 5.80 6.88
CA GLU A 313 24.12 4.53 6.92
C GLU A 313 23.14 3.35 6.86
N ASP A 314 23.32 2.47 5.87
CA ASP A 314 22.44 1.32 5.64
C ASP A 314 22.25 0.45 6.90
N GLY A 315 23.32 0.25 7.68
CA GLY A 315 23.26 -0.55 8.91
C GLY A 315 22.64 0.15 10.12
N ARG A 316 22.39 1.46 10.06
CA ARG A 316 21.87 2.28 11.17
C ARG A 316 20.58 3.03 10.83
N ARG A 317 20.06 2.85 9.61
CA ARG A 317 18.79 3.42 9.15
C ARG A 317 17.63 3.08 10.08
N ASP A 318 17.56 1.83 10.54
CA ASP A 318 16.49 1.36 11.42
C ASP A 318 16.47 2.08 12.78
N GLU A 319 17.62 2.58 13.27
CA GLU A 319 17.69 3.41 14.48
C GLU A 319 16.93 4.73 14.30
N VAL A 320 17.02 5.33 13.11
CA VAL A 320 16.34 6.58 12.77
C VAL A 320 14.82 6.35 12.65
N ILE A 321 14.41 5.27 11.99
CA ILE A 321 12.99 4.90 11.89
C ILE A 321 12.41 4.64 13.29
N ALA A 322 13.15 3.92 14.15
CA ALA A 322 12.75 3.66 15.53
C ALA A 322 12.62 4.96 16.34
N TYR A 323 13.53 5.93 16.17
CA TYR A 323 13.43 7.24 16.80
C TYR A 323 12.16 7.99 16.36
N VAL A 324 11.90 8.04 15.05
CA VAL A 324 10.69 8.69 14.50
C VAL A 324 9.43 8.04 15.07
N SER A 325 9.37 6.71 15.11
CA SER A 325 8.23 5.97 15.68
C SER A 325 8.06 6.21 17.18
N GLN A 326 9.14 6.29 17.96
CA GLN A 326 9.08 6.59 19.39
C GLN A 326 8.66 8.03 19.68
N LYS A 327 9.09 8.98 18.85
CA LYS A 327 8.85 10.40 19.04
C LYS A 327 7.45 10.84 18.62
N TYR A 328 7.03 10.45 17.41
CA TYR A 328 5.73 10.86 16.85
C TYR A 328 4.60 9.90 17.21
N GLY A 329 4.91 8.70 17.73
CA GLY A 329 3.94 7.68 18.12
C GLY A 329 3.92 6.49 17.16
N GLN A 330 3.74 5.29 17.72
CA GLN A 330 3.75 4.03 16.95
C GLN A 330 2.56 3.91 15.99
N ASP A 331 1.45 4.58 16.31
CA ASP A 331 0.22 4.64 15.52
C ASP A 331 0.21 5.79 14.50
N HIS A 332 1.20 6.69 14.55
CA HIS A 332 1.35 7.84 13.65
C HIS A 332 2.39 7.63 12.54
N VAL A 333 3.21 6.58 12.67
CA VAL A 333 4.36 6.29 11.79
C VAL A 333 4.27 4.87 11.24
N ALA A 334 4.37 4.73 9.92
CA ALA A 334 4.41 3.42 9.27
C ALA A 334 5.36 3.44 8.06
N GLN A 335 5.88 2.28 7.69
CA GLN A 335 6.56 2.13 6.41
C GLN A 335 5.55 2.05 5.26
N ILE A 336 5.93 2.45 4.06
CA ILE A 336 5.05 2.38 2.89
C ILE A 336 5.12 0.98 2.28
N ILE A 337 3.99 0.44 1.84
CA ILE A 337 3.95 -0.83 1.08
C ILE A 337 4.38 -0.65 -0.36
N THR A 338 4.92 -1.72 -0.92
CA THR A 338 5.19 -1.89 -2.34
C THR A 338 4.57 -3.19 -2.82
N PHE A 339 4.00 -3.15 -4.02
CA PHE A 339 3.46 -4.33 -4.67
C PHE A 339 4.43 -4.82 -5.73
N GLY A 340 5.03 -5.98 -5.51
CA GLY A 340 5.87 -6.63 -6.51
C GLY A 340 5.00 -7.19 -7.63
N THR A 341 5.11 -6.63 -8.83
CA THR A 341 4.36 -7.11 -10.01
C THR A 341 5.11 -8.22 -10.76
N LEU A 342 4.38 -9.04 -11.50
CA LEU A 342 4.96 -10.05 -12.37
C LEU A 342 5.52 -9.41 -13.65
N GLY A 343 6.82 -9.13 -13.66
CA GLY A 343 7.52 -8.73 -14.89
C GLY A 343 7.60 -9.87 -15.91
N ALA A 344 7.81 -9.54 -17.19
CA ALA A 344 7.78 -10.48 -18.33
C ALA A 344 8.49 -11.82 -18.08
N ARG A 345 9.75 -11.78 -17.63
CA ARG A 345 10.54 -13.00 -17.36
C ARG A 345 10.00 -13.82 -16.19
N ALA A 346 9.53 -13.15 -15.13
CA ALA A 346 8.95 -13.82 -13.97
C ALA A 346 7.62 -14.48 -14.33
N ALA A 347 6.77 -13.79 -15.10
CA ALA A 347 5.51 -14.31 -15.60
C ALA A 347 5.71 -15.61 -16.39
N ILE A 348 6.66 -15.65 -17.33
CA ILE A 348 6.99 -16.88 -18.08
C ILE A 348 7.44 -18.01 -17.15
N ARG A 349 8.31 -17.71 -16.18
CA ARG A 349 8.82 -18.73 -15.24
C ARG A 349 7.72 -19.30 -14.34
N ASP A 350 6.88 -18.44 -13.78
CA ASP A 350 5.80 -18.87 -12.89
C ASP A 350 4.69 -19.60 -13.64
N VAL A 351 4.30 -19.13 -14.84
CA VAL A 351 3.33 -19.84 -15.69
C VAL A 351 3.88 -21.17 -16.16
N GLY A 352 5.15 -21.23 -16.58
CA GLY A 352 5.79 -22.48 -16.97
C GLY A 352 5.79 -23.51 -15.83
N ARG A 353 6.06 -23.07 -14.60
CA ARG A 353 5.93 -23.92 -13.41
C ARG A 353 4.49 -24.41 -13.21
N ALA A 354 3.50 -23.52 -13.27
CA ALA A 354 2.10 -23.89 -13.10
C ALA A 354 1.61 -24.88 -14.19
N LEU A 355 2.08 -24.69 -15.43
CA LEU A 355 1.85 -25.60 -16.56
C LEU A 355 2.66 -26.91 -16.48
N GLY A 356 3.44 -27.14 -15.43
CA GLY A 356 4.21 -28.38 -15.25
C GLY A 356 5.36 -28.56 -16.25
N MET A 357 5.81 -27.48 -16.89
CA MET A 357 6.92 -27.52 -17.84
C MET A 357 8.26 -27.68 -17.11
N SER A 358 9.25 -28.26 -17.81
CA SER A 358 10.60 -28.38 -17.26
C SER A 358 11.24 -27.00 -17.07
N TYR A 359 12.02 -26.83 -16.01
CA TYR A 359 12.73 -25.57 -15.75
C TYR A 359 13.63 -25.17 -16.92
N SER A 360 14.31 -26.13 -17.56
CA SER A 360 15.20 -25.87 -18.70
C SER A 360 14.45 -25.30 -19.90
N ASP A 361 13.27 -25.82 -20.22
CA ASP A 361 12.50 -25.36 -21.38
C ASP A 361 11.96 -23.95 -21.16
N VAL A 362 11.44 -23.70 -19.96
CA VAL A 362 10.91 -22.39 -19.57
C VAL A 362 12.01 -21.35 -19.51
N ASP A 363 13.16 -21.70 -18.96
CA ASP A 363 14.29 -20.78 -18.82
C ASP A 363 14.95 -20.48 -20.17
N ARG A 364 14.93 -21.42 -21.14
CA ARG A 364 15.30 -21.14 -22.54
C ARG A 364 14.46 -20.01 -23.12
N VAL A 365 13.13 -20.07 -22.96
CA VAL A 365 12.21 -19.03 -23.44
C VAL A 365 12.42 -17.72 -22.67
N ALA A 366 12.57 -17.78 -21.35
CA ALA A 366 12.73 -16.58 -20.52
C ALA A 366 14.01 -15.78 -20.81
N ARG A 367 15.10 -16.44 -21.23
CA ARG A 367 16.36 -15.76 -21.62
C ARG A 367 16.26 -14.97 -22.90
N LEU A 368 15.34 -15.33 -23.80
CA LEU A 368 15.11 -14.61 -25.06
C LEU A 368 14.44 -13.25 -24.83
N ILE A 369 13.84 -13.03 -23.66
CA ILE A 369 13.29 -11.71 -23.30
C ILE A 369 14.45 -10.74 -23.02
N PRO A 370 14.60 -9.64 -23.78
CA PRO A 370 15.71 -8.71 -23.58
C PRO A 370 15.70 -8.05 -22.19
N PRO A 371 16.87 -7.82 -21.57
CA PRO A 371 16.94 -7.08 -20.31
C PRO A 371 16.72 -5.59 -20.59
N ALA A 372 15.51 -5.10 -20.36
CA ALA A 372 15.21 -3.68 -20.41
C ALA A 372 14.30 -3.28 -19.24
N PRO A 373 14.44 -2.05 -18.69
CA PRO A 373 13.49 -1.53 -17.73
C PRO A 373 12.09 -1.49 -18.37
N SER A 374 11.09 -1.91 -17.61
CA SER A 374 9.69 -1.97 -18.05
C SER A 374 9.47 -2.79 -19.35
N MET A 375 10.25 -3.86 -19.54
CA MET A 375 10.04 -4.81 -20.64
C MET A 375 8.72 -5.57 -20.46
N SER A 376 7.88 -5.56 -21.50
CA SER A 376 6.66 -6.38 -21.56
C SER A 376 6.81 -7.55 -22.52
N LEU A 377 5.99 -8.58 -22.37
CA LEU A 377 5.99 -9.73 -23.29
C LEU A 377 5.59 -9.35 -24.71
N ALA A 378 4.68 -8.38 -24.88
CA ALA A 378 4.32 -7.85 -26.18
C ALA A 378 5.54 -7.20 -26.87
N ARG A 379 6.25 -6.33 -26.14
CA ARG A 379 7.45 -5.66 -26.65
C ARG A 379 8.59 -6.66 -26.93
N ALA A 380 8.73 -7.68 -26.08
CA ALA A 380 9.74 -8.72 -26.29
C ALA A 380 9.50 -9.53 -27.58
N LEU A 381 8.24 -9.79 -27.94
CA LEU A 381 7.88 -10.46 -29.20
C LEU A 381 8.15 -9.59 -30.43
N ASP A 382 8.06 -8.28 -30.30
CA ASP A 382 8.36 -7.34 -31.40
C ASP A 382 9.87 -7.12 -31.57
N GLU A 383 10.64 -7.07 -30.47
CA GLU A 383 12.08 -6.81 -30.49
C GLU A 383 12.93 -8.05 -30.79
N ASN A 384 12.48 -9.25 -30.40
CA ASN A 384 13.23 -10.48 -30.60
C ASN A 384 12.55 -11.42 -31.61
N SER A 385 13.11 -11.47 -32.83
CA SER A 385 12.62 -12.35 -33.90
C SER A 385 12.72 -13.84 -33.56
N GLU A 386 13.71 -14.26 -32.77
CA GLU A 386 13.83 -15.66 -32.34
C GLU A 386 12.68 -16.04 -31.41
N LEU A 387 12.34 -15.17 -30.45
CA LEU A 387 11.20 -15.37 -29.54
C LEU A 387 9.88 -15.43 -30.33
N LYS A 388 9.73 -14.57 -31.34
CA LYS A 388 8.56 -14.57 -32.22
C LYS A 388 8.44 -15.85 -33.03
N ASN A 389 9.54 -16.31 -33.64
CA ASN A 389 9.54 -17.53 -34.44
C ASN A 389 9.14 -18.75 -33.59
N ILE A 390 9.73 -18.93 -32.39
CA ILE A 390 9.34 -20.06 -31.52
C ILE A 390 7.91 -19.92 -30.99
N TYR A 391 7.41 -18.71 -30.82
CA TYR A 391 6.03 -18.44 -30.41
C TYR A 391 5.01 -18.80 -31.50
N ASP A 392 5.38 -18.62 -32.78
CA ASP A 392 4.52 -18.95 -33.93
C ASP A 392 4.63 -20.43 -34.34
N GLU A 393 5.79 -21.06 -34.14
CA GLU A 393 6.06 -22.45 -34.56
C GLU A 393 5.73 -23.52 -33.50
N ASP A 394 6.00 -23.24 -32.22
CA ASP A 394 5.83 -24.22 -31.13
C ASP A 394 4.55 -23.93 -30.34
N ALA A 395 3.57 -24.82 -30.47
CA ALA A 395 2.27 -24.71 -29.78
C ALA A 395 2.40 -24.67 -28.24
N VAL A 396 3.42 -25.32 -27.66
CA VAL A 396 3.65 -25.30 -26.21
C VAL A 396 4.16 -23.92 -25.78
N VAL A 397 5.11 -23.36 -26.52
CA VAL A 397 5.63 -22.00 -26.26
C VAL A 397 4.56 -20.95 -26.52
N HIS A 398 3.74 -21.13 -27.56
CA HIS A 398 2.58 -20.28 -27.85
C HIS A 398 1.64 -20.20 -26.65
N ASN A 399 1.29 -21.34 -26.05
CA ASN A 399 0.42 -21.40 -24.89
C ASN A 399 1.08 -20.76 -23.65
N LEU A 400 2.36 -21.05 -23.41
CA LEU A 400 3.14 -20.47 -22.31
C LEU A 400 3.16 -18.95 -22.36
N VAL A 401 3.55 -18.37 -23.50
CA VAL A 401 3.68 -16.92 -23.67
C VAL A 401 2.30 -16.25 -23.68
N SER A 402 1.31 -16.83 -24.34
CA SER A 402 -0.06 -16.29 -24.36
C SER A 402 -0.68 -16.25 -22.96
N SER A 403 -0.47 -17.29 -22.16
CA SER A 403 -0.93 -17.35 -20.78
C SER A 403 -0.17 -16.36 -19.89
N ALA A 404 1.15 -16.26 -20.04
CA ALA A 404 1.96 -15.30 -19.30
C ALA A 404 1.59 -13.84 -19.62
N ARG A 405 1.23 -13.52 -20.87
CA ARG A 405 0.74 -12.18 -21.27
C ARG A 405 -0.53 -11.75 -20.54
N ARG A 406 -1.38 -12.70 -20.11
CA ARG A 406 -2.60 -12.37 -19.36
C ARG A 406 -2.35 -12.11 -17.87
N ILE A 407 -1.22 -12.57 -17.35
CA ILE A 407 -0.86 -12.51 -15.93
C ILE A 407 0.26 -11.49 -15.66
N GLU A 408 0.99 -11.09 -16.70
CA GLU A 408 1.97 -10.01 -16.67
C GLU A 408 1.38 -8.74 -16.06
N GLY A 409 2.13 -8.10 -15.16
CA GLY A 409 1.74 -6.87 -14.49
C GLY A 409 0.84 -7.06 -13.26
N ILE A 410 0.29 -8.27 -13.03
CA ILE A 410 -0.49 -8.54 -11.82
C ILE A 410 0.40 -8.49 -10.57
N ALA A 411 -0.11 -7.89 -9.49
CA ALA A 411 0.55 -7.86 -8.19
C ALA A 411 0.69 -9.27 -7.61
N ARG A 412 1.91 -9.67 -7.25
CA ARG A 412 2.22 -11.02 -6.74
C ARG A 412 2.28 -11.07 -5.22
N HIS A 413 2.91 -10.07 -4.61
CA HIS A 413 3.16 -10.04 -3.18
C HIS A 413 3.32 -8.61 -2.68
N ALA A 414 2.99 -8.41 -1.40
CA ALA A 414 3.26 -7.20 -0.67
C ALA A 414 4.65 -7.26 -0.03
N SER A 415 5.42 -6.20 -0.22
CA SER A 415 6.74 -6.00 0.37
C SER A 415 6.83 -4.60 0.96
N THR A 416 7.71 -4.39 1.93
CA THR A 416 7.96 -3.06 2.50
C THR A 416 8.83 -2.24 1.55
N HIS A 417 8.49 -0.96 1.36
CA HIS A 417 9.31 -0.02 0.59
C HIS A 417 10.69 0.12 1.22
N ALA A 418 11.74 0.17 0.40
CA ALA A 418 13.11 0.27 0.87
C ALA A 418 13.47 1.64 1.49
N ALA A 419 12.54 2.60 1.50
CA ALA A 419 12.83 4.02 1.78
C ALA A 419 11.64 4.73 2.44
N GLY A 420 10.47 4.65 1.81
CA GLY A 420 9.28 5.39 2.19
C GLY A 420 8.76 5.07 3.59
N VAL A 421 8.66 6.12 4.39
CA VAL A 421 7.98 6.18 5.68
C VAL A 421 6.90 7.25 5.59
N VAL A 422 5.75 6.99 6.20
CA VAL A 422 4.67 7.97 6.34
C VAL A 422 4.62 8.44 7.79
N ILE A 423 4.44 9.75 7.99
CA ILE A 423 4.30 10.38 9.30
C ILE A 423 3.04 11.25 9.26
N SER A 424 2.21 11.14 10.29
CA SER A 424 0.91 11.82 10.34
C SER A 424 0.64 12.46 11.70
N LYS A 425 -0.15 13.53 11.71
CA LYS A 425 -0.56 14.22 12.95
C LYS A 425 -1.59 13.43 13.75
N GLU A 426 -2.57 12.84 13.09
CA GLU A 426 -3.56 11.95 13.72
C GLU A 426 -3.16 10.49 13.47
N PRO A 427 -3.69 9.52 14.23
CA PRO A 427 -3.37 8.11 14.00
C PRO A 427 -3.58 7.71 12.55
N LEU A 428 -2.63 6.97 11.96
CA LEU A 428 -2.66 6.58 10.54
C LEU A 428 -3.93 5.82 10.18
N THR A 429 -4.49 5.07 11.13
CA THR A 429 -5.74 4.32 10.97
C THR A 429 -6.98 5.18 10.79
N ALA A 430 -6.86 6.52 10.88
CA ALA A 430 -7.90 7.44 10.44
C ALA A 430 -7.97 7.60 8.91
N TYR A 431 -6.87 7.31 8.21
CA TYR A 431 -6.68 7.59 6.78
C TYR A 431 -6.34 6.35 5.95
N VAL A 432 -5.53 5.43 6.50
CA VAL A 432 -4.97 4.31 5.76
C VAL A 432 -4.97 3.03 6.60
N PRO A 433 -5.37 1.86 6.04
CA PRO A 433 -5.24 0.60 6.74
C PRO A 433 -3.78 0.18 6.87
N LEU A 434 -3.46 -0.45 8.00
CA LEU A 434 -2.10 -0.90 8.31
C LEU A 434 -2.01 -2.43 8.30
N GLN A 435 -0.80 -2.96 8.13
CA GLN A 435 -0.49 -4.38 8.26
C GLN A 435 0.94 -4.58 8.76
N ARG A 436 1.27 -5.79 9.21
CA ARG A 436 2.62 -6.10 9.68
C ARG A 436 3.61 -6.18 8.51
N THR A 437 4.84 -5.74 8.73
CA THR A 437 5.92 -5.89 7.74
C THR A 437 6.31 -7.35 7.52
N SER A 438 6.65 -7.73 6.27
CA SER A 438 7.01 -9.12 5.91
C SER A 438 8.33 -9.61 6.51
N LYS A 439 9.20 -8.69 6.97
CA LYS A 439 10.47 -8.98 7.65
C LYS A 439 10.45 -8.29 9.01
N GLY A 440 10.09 -9.01 10.06
CA GLY A 440 10.09 -8.46 11.41
C GLY A 440 10.03 -9.55 12.46
N ASP A 441 11.19 -9.89 13.02
CA ASP A 441 11.31 -10.61 14.28
C ASP A 441 10.87 -9.67 15.41
N GLY A 442 9.57 -9.60 15.68
CA GLY A 442 9.03 -9.19 16.98
C GLY A 442 9.07 -7.70 17.36
N GLN A 443 9.68 -6.81 16.59
CA GLN A 443 9.48 -5.37 16.79
C GLN A 443 8.31 -4.91 15.93
N GLY A 444 7.28 -4.30 16.54
CA GLY A 444 5.98 -3.96 15.96
C GLY A 444 6.00 -2.92 14.82
N ALA A 445 6.90 -3.08 13.85
CA ALA A 445 6.93 -2.30 12.63
C ALA A 445 5.69 -2.62 11.78
N VAL A 446 4.97 -1.56 11.45
CA VAL A 446 3.77 -1.60 10.60
C VAL A 446 4.10 -0.99 9.24
N MET A 447 3.39 -1.46 8.23
CA MET A 447 3.35 -0.85 6.91
C MET A 447 1.93 -0.46 6.53
N THR A 448 1.80 0.56 5.68
CA THR A 448 0.53 0.93 5.06
C THR A 448 0.00 -0.20 4.17
N GLN A 449 -1.27 -0.16 3.79
CA GLN A 449 -1.81 -1.01 2.73
C GLN A 449 -1.99 -0.25 1.40
N PHE A 450 -1.80 1.07 1.42
CA PHE A 450 -1.77 1.93 0.23
C PHE A 450 -0.34 2.18 -0.24
N ALA A 451 -0.13 2.10 -1.55
CA ALA A 451 1.18 2.33 -2.16
C ALA A 451 1.58 3.81 -2.10
N MET A 452 2.84 4.08 -2.41
CA MET A 452 3.44 5.43 -2.31
C MET A 452 2.63 6.52 -3.02
N GLU A 453 2.16 6.27 -4.24
CA GLU A 453 1.37 7.23 -5.01
C GLU A 453 0.01 7.51 -4.35
N ASP A 454 -0.65 6.47 -3.86
CA ASP A 454 -1.95 6.57 -3.19
C ASP A 454 -1.84 7.36 -1.87
N ILE A 455 -0.76 7.13 -1.10
CA ILE A 455 -0.45 7.88 0.14
C ILE A 455 -0.32 9.38 -0.15
N ALA A 456 0.36 9.75 -1.23
CA ALA A 456 0.50 11.13 -1.65
C ALA A 456 -0.86 11.75 -2.06
N HIS A 457 -1.70 10.99 -2.79
CA HIS A 457 -3.02 11.46 -3.21
C HIS A 457 -3.97 11.72 -2.04
N ILE A 458 -3.94 10.88 -1.00
CA ILE A 458 -4.72 11.10 0.23
C ILE A 458 -4.13 12.19 1.14
N GLY A 459 -2.97 12.75 0.77
CA GLY A 459 -2.42 13.93 1.42
C GLY A 459 -1.50 13.69 2.61
N LEU A 460 -1.12 12.44 2.87
CA LEU A 460 -0.20 12.12 3.96
C LEU A 460 1.25 12.45 3.57
N LEU A 461 2.03 12.92 4.54
CA LEU A 461 3.43 13.21 4.31
C LEU A 461 4.23 11.92 4.11
N LYS A 462 4.83 11.77 2.93
CA LYS A 462 5.85 10.75 2.66
C LYS A 462 7.24 11.32 2.93
N MET A 463 8.11 10.50 3.50
CA MET A 463 9.52 10.79 3.65
C MET A 463 10.33 9.56 3.24
N ASP A 464 11.31 9.76 2.37
CA ASP A 464 12.21 8.69 1.94
C ASP A 464 13.46 8.72 2.82
N LEU A 465 13.55 7.74 3.74
CA LEU A 465 14.73 7.48 4.55
C LEU A 465 15.48 6.31 3.92
N LEU A 466 16.57 6.54 3.19
CA LEU A 466 17.30 5.49 2.47
C LEU A 466 18.52 5.01 3.23
N GLY A 467 18.84 3.73 3.05
CA GLY A 467 20.14 3.16 3.43
C GLY A 467 21.12 3.25 2.26
N LEU A 468 22.23 3.96 2.44
CA LEU A 468 23.28 4.06 1.42
C LEU A 468 24.55 3.33 1.89
N ALA A 469 24.94 2.29 1.14
CA ALA A 469 26.13 1.50 1.45
C ALA A 469 27.42 2.36 1.47
N ASN A 470 27.50 3.41 0.65
CA ASN A 470 28.65 4.31 0.60
C ASN A 470 28.86 5.04 1.94
N LEU A 471 27.78 5.50 2.60
CA LEU A 471 27.88 6.15 3.92
C LEU A 471 28.39 5.16 4.97
N THR A 472 27.89 3.93 4.95
CA THR A 472 28.38 2.85 5.83
C THR A 472 29.88 2.57 5.61
N ILE A 473 30.34 2.58 4.36
CA ILE A 473 31.76 2.36 4.03
C ILE A 473 32.62 3.51 4.56
N LEU A 474 32.18 4.76 4.38
CA LEU A 474 32.89 5.95 4.86
C LEU A 474 32.96 5.99 6.40
N SER A 475 31.86 5.69 7.07
CA SER A 475 31.77 5.59 8.53
C SER A 475 32.77 4.58 9.08
N LYS A 476 32.77 3.36 8.53
CA LYS A 476 33.75 2.31 8.90
C LYS A 476 35.18 2.70 8.59
N ALA A 477 35.43 3.36 7.46
CA ALA A 477 36.77 3.82 7.12
C ALA A 477 37.31 4.84 8.14
N LYS A 478 36.48 5.81 8.55
CA LYS A 478 36.80 6.79 9.59
C LYS A 478 37.10 6.10 10.93
N GLU A 479 36.25 5.15 11.34
CA GLU A 479 36.44 4.38 12.57
C GLU A 479 37.77 3.61 12.58
N ILE A 480 38.07 2.91 11.48
CA ILE A 480 39.31 2.13 11.33
C ILE A 480 40.55 3.04 11.35
N ILE A 481 40.48 4.23 10.74
CA ILE A 481 41.60 5.19 10.75
C ILE A 481 41.83 5.72 12.17
N TYR A 482 40.76 6.06 12.88
CA TYR A 482 40.85 6.49 14.27
C TYR A 482 41.45 5.41 15.17
N GLN A 483 40.99 4.16 15.04
CA GLN A 483 41.51 3.03 15.83
C GLN A 483 43.00 2.74 15.54
N ASN A 484 43.45 2.85 14.29
CA ASN A 484 44.82 2.52 13.92
C ASN A 484 45.82 3.67 14.10
N ARG A 485 45.38 4.92 13.95
CA ARG A 485 46.27 6.10 13.92
C ARG A 485 45.94 7.17 14.94
N GLY A 486 44.82 7.06 15.67
CA GLY A 486 44.33 8.10 16.58
C GLY A 486 43.93 9.40 15.88
N VAL A 487 43.74 9.37 14.56
CA VAL A 487 43.36 10.53 13.75
C VAL A 487 41.86 10.51 13.54
N ASP A 488 41.17 11.54 14.03
CA ASP A 488 39.76 11.77 13.72
C ASP A 488 39.66 12.59 12.44
N ILE A 489 39.18 11.97 11.36
CA ILE A 489 38.99 12.63 10.07
C ILE A 489 37.62 13.28 10.06
N ASP A 490 37.60 14.59 9.83
CA ASP A 490 36.37 15.30 9.49
C ASP A 490 36.16 15.24 7.98
N LEU A 491 35.13 14.52 7.53
CA LEU A 491 34.80 14.40 6.10
C LEU A 491 34.23 15.70 5.52
N HIS A 492 33.88 16.67 6.37
CA HIS A 492 33.42 17.99 5.94
C HIS A 492 34.58 18.92 5.56
N TYR A 493 35.79 18.65 6.09
CA TYR A 493 37.00 19.42 5.83
C TYR A 493 38.14 18.47 5.46
N ILE A 494 38.07 17.91 4.24
CA ILE A 494 39.11 17.03 3.70
C ILE A 494 40.33 17.83 3.25
#